data_AF-A0A3B5A1L5-F1
#
_entry.id   AF-A0A3B5A1L5-F1
#
_cell.length_a   1.000
_cell.length_b   1.000
_cell.length_c   1.000
_cell.angle_alpha   90.00
_cell.angle_beta   90.00
_cell.angle_gamma   90.00
#
_symmetry.space_group_name_H-M   'P 1'
#
loop_
_entity.id
_entity.type
_entity.pdbx_description
1 polymer ?
#
loop_
_entity_poly.entity_id
_entity_poly.type
_entity_poly.pdbx_seq_one_letter_code
_entity_poly.pdbx_strand_id
1 'polypeptide(L)'
;QTHWGGASPGSQRCGCGVQQNCVEPKHRCNCDADRAEWSSDSGLLTHKETLPVRSLVLGDVQRSGSESAYRVGPLRCHGDSKSKPRALVL
;
A
#
# COMPACT_ATOMS: atom_id res chain seq x y z
N GLN A 1 -1.19 2.94 11.22
CA GLN A 1 -1.16 2.21 9.93
C GLN A 1 -1.13 0.70 10.17
N THR A 2 -1.96 -0.10 9.49
CA THR A 2 -1.99 -1.57 9.68
C THR A 2 -1.03 -2.31 8.75
N HIS A 3 -0.87 -1.84 7.51
CA HIS A 3 0.14 -2.26 6.51
C HIS A 3 0.05 -1.34 5.28
N TRP A 4 1.00 -1.45 4.35
CA TRP A 4 0.91 -0.90 2.98
C TRP A 4 1.38 -1.93 1.95
N GLY A 5 1.36 -1.56 0.66
CA GLY A 5 1.78 -2.41 -0.45
C GLY A 5 3.11 -3.12 -0.21
N GLY A 6 3.17 -4.41 -0.57
CA GLY A 6 4.34 -5.26 -0.35
C GLY A 6 4.48 -5.83 1.08
N ALA A 7 3.54 -5.54 1.98
CA ALA A 7 3.50 -6.13 3.32
C ALA A 7 2.16 -6.84 3.60
N SER A 8 2.17 -7.83 4.49
CA SER A 8 0.95 -8.55 4.90
C SER A 8 0.08 -7.70 5.84
N PRO A 9 -1.25 -7.83 5.81
CA PRO A 9 -2.13 -7.21 6.81
C PRO A 9 -1.70 -7.52 8.23
N GLY A 10 -1.73 -6.52 9.11
CA GLY A 10 -1.35 -6.65 10.52
C GLY A 10 0.15 -6.59 10.79
N SER A 11 1.01 -6.61 9.76
CA SER A 11 2.46 -6.48 9.93
C SER A 11 2.91 -5.11 10.44
N GLN A 12 2.06 -4.09 10.33
CA GLN A 12 2.38 -2.69 10.62
C GLN A 12 3.64 -2.20 9.89
N ARG A 13 3.90 -2.74 8.70
CA ARG A 13 5.06 -2.43 7.85
C ARG A 13 4.63 -2.11 6.43
N CYS A 14 5.56 -1.50 5.70
CA CYS A 14 5.51 -1.35 4.25
C CYS A 14 6.48 -2.33 3.59
N GLY A 15 6.50 -2.39 2.25
CA GLY A 15 7.42 -3.24 1.50
C GLY A 15 8.89 -3.10 1.94
N CYS A 16 9.37 -1.86 2.17
CA CYS A 16 10.75 -1.66 2.61
C CYS A 16 11.02 -2.25 4.00
N GLY A 17 10.05 -2.17 4.91
CA GLY A 17 10.17 -2.67 6.27
C GLY A 17 10.17 -4.19 6.33
N VAL A 18 9.53 -4.85 5.37
CA VAL A 18 9.62 -6.31 5.18
C VAL A 18 10.99 -6.70 4.61
N GLN A 19 11.51 -5.92 3.68
CA GLN A 19 12.80 -6.17 3.02
C GLN A 19 14.01 -5.68 3.82
N GLN A 20 13.80 -4.98 4.94
CA GLN A 20 14.85 -4.35 5.75
C GLN A 20 15.75 -3.39 4.97
N ASN A 21 15.18 -2.66 4.01
CA ASN A 21 15.90 -1.73 3.14
C ASN A 21 15.26 -0.33 3.11
N CYS A 22 14.51 0.05 4.16
CA CYS A 22 14.02 1.41 4.28
C CYS A 22 15.17 2.42 4.34
N VAL A 23 14.92 3.64 3.86
CA VAL A 23 15.89 4.75 3.87
C VAL A 23 16.45 5.01 5.27
N GLU A 24 15.62 4.82 6.29
CA GLU A 24 16.01 4.90 7.70
C GLU A 24 15.70 3.56 8.40
N PRO A 25 16.72 2.78 8.81
CA PRO A 25 16.54 1.40 9.30
C PRO A 25 15.64 1.23 10.53
N LYS A 26 15.48 2.29 11.34
CA LYS A 26 14.65 2.25 12.56
C LYS A 26 13.15 2.35 12.28
N HIS A 27 12.75 2.79 11.07
CA HIS A 27 11.35 2.96 10.70
C HIS A 27 10.80 1.75 9.94
N ARG A 28 9.47 1.62 9.96
CA ARG A 28 8.75 0.50 9.35
C ARG A 28 8.33 0.75 7.90
N CYS A 29 8.37 2.02 7.51
CA CYS A 29 8.00 2.55 6.21
C CYS A 29 8.94 3.72 5.87
N ASN A 30 9.13 4.00 4.59
CA ASN A 30 9.96 5.12 4.14
C ASN A 30 9.35 6.47 4.52
N CYS A 31 8.03 6.63 4.36
CA CYS A 31 7.34 7.88 4.67
C CYS A 31 7.31 8.21 6.18
N ASP A 32 7.63 7.25 7.05
CA ASP A 32 7.75 7.47 8.50
C ASP A 32 9.07 8.16 8.89
N ALA A 33 10.01 8.31 7.96
CA ALA A 33 11.36 8.82 8.25
C ALA A 33 11.43 10.33 8.54
N ASP A 34 10.32 11.07 8.32
CA ASP A 34 10.17 12.52 8.53
C ASP A 34 11.36 13.35 7.98
N ARG A 35 11.75 13.03 6.74
CA ARG A 35 12.82 13.72 6.02
C ARG A 35 12.26 14.81 5.11
N ALA A 36 13.10 15.80 4.81
CA ALA A 36 12.75 16.85 3.85
C ALA A 36 12.72 16.32 2.41
N GLU A 37 13.50 15.28 2.11
CA GLU A 37 13.47 14.63 0.81
C GLU A 37 12.23 13.75 0.64
N TRP A 38 11.64 13.79 -0.56
CA TRP A 38 10.55 12.90 -0.94
C TRP A 38 10.96 11.44 -0.77
N SER A 39 10.11 10.69 -0.08
CA SER A 39 10.22 9.26 0.08
C SER A 39 8.88 8.60 -0.28
N SER A 40 8.93 7.31 -0.61
CA SER A 40 7.74 6.58 -1.06
C SER A 40 7.74 5.17 -0.55
N ASP A 41 6.54 4.72 -0.17
CA ASP A 41 6.20 3.32 0.03
C ASP A 41 5.36 2.83 -1.14
N SER A 42 5.79 1.76 -1.80
CA SER A 42 5.14 1.22 -2.98
C SER A 42 5.00 -0.30 -2.91
N GLY A 43 3.98 -0.84 -3.55
CA GLY A 43 3.79 -2.27 -3.71
C GLY A 43 2.34 -2.62 -4.07
N LEU A 44 2.09 -3.90 -4.34
CA LEU A 44 0.74 -4.39 -4.58
C LEU A 44 0.01 -4.65 -3.26
N LEU A 45 -1.26 -4.29 -3.22
CA LEU A 45 -2.22 -4.76 -2.23
C LEU A 45 -2.86 -6.03 -2.78
N THR A 46 -2.59 -7.18 -2.15
CA THR A 46 -2.96 -8.50 -2.68
C THR A 46 -4.00 -9.22 -1.83
N HIS A 47 -4.34 -8.70 -0.66
CA HIS A 47 -5.31 -9.30 0.25
C HIS A 47 -6.75 -9.03 -0.25
N LYS A 48 -7.40 -10.08 -0.76
CA LYS A 48 -8.62 -9.99 -1.57
C LYS A 48 -9.79 -9.38 -0.81
N GLU A 49 -9.92 -9.72 0.46
CA GLU A 49 -11.00 -9.31 1.36
C GLU A 49 -11.00 -7.80 1.64
N THR A 50 -9.87 -7.14 1.36
CA THR A 50 -9.69 -5.69 1.56
C THR A 50 -9.69 -4.88 0.26
N LEU A 51 -9.94 -5.53 -0.88
CA LEU A 51 -10.00 -4.91 -2.20
C LEU A 51 -11.46 -4.75 -2.68
N PRO A 52 -11.77 -3.74 -3.52
CA PRO A 52 -10.89 -2.63 -3.94
C PRO A 52 -10.61 -1.64 -2.80
N VAL A 53 -9.58 -0.81 -2.97
CA VAL A 53 -9.36 0.35 -2.09
C VAL A 53 -10.52 1.33 -2.26
N ARG A 54 -11.24 1.63 -1.17
CA ARG A 54 -12.41 2.53 -1.18
C ARG A 54 -12.10 3.91 -0.61
N SER A 55 -11.13 3.99 0.27
CA SER A 55 -10.69 5.23 0.90
C SER A 55 -9.20 5.16 1.20
N LEU A 56 -8.56 6.32 1.14
CA LEU A 56 -7.19 6.51 1.58
C LEU A 56 -7.16 7.71 2.53
N VAL A 57 -6.56 7.51 3.70
CA VAL A 57 -6.40 8.55 4.72
C VAL A 57 -4.91 8.76 4.92
N LEU A 58 -4.45 9.98 4.65
CA LEU A 58 -3.07 10.39 4.85
C LEU A 58 -2.97 11.16 6.17
N GLY A 59 -2.14 10.66 7.08
CA GLY A 59 -1.87 11.30 8.36
C GLY A 59 -0.70 12.29 8.28
N ASP A 60 -0.54 13.10 9.32
CA ASP A 60 0.59 14.02 9.50
C ASP A 60 0.82 15.06 8.37
N VAL A 61 -0.24 15.32 7.59
CA VAL A 61 -0.25 16.31 6.50
C VAL A 61 -0.51 17.74 6.98
N GLN A 62 -0.89 17.94 8.25
CA GLN A 62 -1.28 19.25 8.78
C GLN A 62 -0.11 20.04 9.40
N ARG A 63 1.06 19.42 9.56
CA ARG A 63 2.25 20.10 10.05
C ARG A 63 2.84 20.98 8.95
N SER A 64 3.33 22.16 9.32
CA SER A 64 3.99 23.09 8.38
C SER A 64 5.14 22.40 7.63
N GLY A 65 5.12 22.51 6.30
CA GLY A 65 6.14 21.88 5.44
C GLY A 65 5.89 20.40 5.13
N SER A 66 4.84 19.78 5.67
CA SER A 66 4.44 18.44 5.26
C SER A 66 3.72 18.49 3.92
N GLU A 67 4.16 17.65 2.99
CA GLU A 67 3.50 17.41 1.70
C GLU A 67 3.19 15.92 1.56
N SER A 68 2.11 15.59 0.85
CA SER A 68 1.76 14.20 0.60
C SER A 68 1.17 14.03 -0.79
N ALA A 69 1.48 12.90 -1.41
CA ALA A 69 0.95 12.50 -2.70
C ALA A 69 0.61 11.01 -2.66
N TYR A 70 -0.39 10.61 -3.44
CA TYR A 70 -0.80 9.22 -3.52
C TYR A 70 -1.21 8.82 -4.93
N ARG A 71 -1.07 7.53 -5.22
CA ARG A 71 -1.57 6.91 -6.43
C ARG A 71 -2.09 5.51 -6.13
N VAL A 72 -3.36 5.28 -6.43
CA VAL A 72 -3.98 3.95 -6.38
C VAL A 72 -4.26 3.50 -7.80
N GLY A 73 -3.68 2.38 -8.21
CA GLY A 73 -3.91 1.79 -9.52
C GLY A 73 -5.28 1.10 -9.61
N PRO A 74 -5.73 0.72 -10.83
CA PRO A 74 -6.95 -0.04 -11.01
C PRO A 74 -6.88 -1.40 -10.32
N LEU A 75 -8.03 -1.88 -9.83
CA LEU A 75 -8.17 -3.25 -9.33
C LEU A 75 -7.92 -4.23 -10.49
N ARG A 76 -7.00 -5.19 -10.27
CA ARG A 76 -6.72 -6.27 -11.21
C ARG A 76 -7.36 -7.56 -10.70
N CYS A 77 -8.37 -8.04 -11.41
CA CYS A 77 -9.04 -9.30 -11.12
C CYS A 77 -8.57 -10.38 -12.10
N HIS A 78 -8.31 -11.57 -11.59
CA HIS A 78 -8.03 -12.75 -12.39
C HIS A 78 -9.05 -13.82 -12.01
N GLY A 79 -9.77 -14.35 -12.99
CA GLY A 79 -10.65 -15.50 -12.79
C GLY A 79 -9.85 -16.80 -12.73
N ASP A 80 -10.49 -17.87 -12.23
CA ASP A 80 -9.88 -19.19 -12.20
C ASP A 80 -9.69 -19.71 -13.64
N SER A 81 -8.45 -19.89 -14.05
CA SER A 81 -8.05 -20.35 -15.40
C SER A 81 -8.56 -21.74 -15.79
N LYS A 82 -9.26 -22.45 -14.90
CA LYS A 82 -9.79 -23.81 -15.10
C LYS A 82 -11.31 -23.91 -15.06
N SER A 83 -12.04 -22.81 -14.92
CA SER A 83 -13.50 -22.85 -14.98
C SER A 83 -13.99 -22.47 -16.38
N LYS A 84 -14.81 -23.34 -16.99
CA LYS A 84 -15.62 -22.96 -18.17
C LYS A 84 -16.27 -21.60 -17.88
N PRO A 85 -16.37 -20.68 -18.86
CA PRO A 85 -16.94 -19.36 -18.63
C PRO A 85 -18.32 -19.54 -18.01
N ARG A 86 -18.44 -19.23 -16.71
CA ARG A 86 -19.76 -18.99 -16.12
C ARG A 86 -20.22 -17.69 -16.76
N ALA A 87 -21.33 -17.76 -17.49
CA ALA A 87 -21.97 -16.57 -18.03
C ALA A 87 -22.11 -15.56 -16.89
N LEU A 88 -21.42 -14.42 -17.00
CA LEU A 88 -21.73 -13.26 -16.20
C LEU A 88 -23.07 -12.77 -16.74
N VAL A 89 -24.16 -13.07 -16.03
CA VAL A 89 -25.41 -12.34 -16.22
C VAL A 89 -25.18 -10.98 -15.57
N LEU A 90 -24.99 -9.96 -16.40
CA LEU A 90 -25.06 -8.56 -16.01
C LEU A 90 -26.52 -8.16 -15.76
#